data_AF-A0A162KZE6-F1
#
_entry.id   AF-A0A162KZE6-F1
#
_cell.length_a   1.000
_cell.length_b   1.000
_cell.length_c   1.000
_cell.angle_alpha   90.00
_cell.angle_beta   90.00
_cell.angle_gamma   90.00
#
_symmetry.space_group_name_H-M   'P 1'
#
loop_
_entity.id
_entity.type
_entity.pdbx_description
1 polymer ?
#
loop_
_entity_poly.entity_id
_entity_poly.type
_entity_poly.pdbx_seq_one_letter_code
_entity_poly.pdbx_strand_id
1 'polypeptide(L)'
;MELQRRLDRDPILRDISVMGLDPGGMPSGIMRRTSFLESTVINYLAGNALAPIMTWLWPNGQLRTTTKSASDALRALFEDNAWGNHPKAVYLNGSEVSDVSAEAKDLETETALWRESVALARIVASDTKLVEWS
;
A
#
# COMPACT_ATOMS: atom_id res chain seq x y z
N MET A 1 -0.72 10.32 6.67
CA MET A 1 -0.21 9.01 7.14
C MET A 1 0.21 9.11 8.60
N GLU A 2 -0.68 8.69 9.50
CA GLU A 2 -0.51 8.78 10.95
C GLU A 2 0.75 8.06 11.49
N LEU A 3 1.05 6.86 11.00
CA LEU A 3 2.21 6.08 11.48
C LEU A 3 3.53 6.82 11.23
N GLN A 4 3.73 7.40 10.04
CA GLN A 4 4.93 8.16 9.73
C GLN A 4 5.07 9.37 10.67
N ARG A 5 3.97 10.10 10.92
CA ARG A 5 3.97 11.26 11.80
C ARG A 5 4.40 10.92 13.23
N ARG A 6 4.00 9.76 13.73
CA ARG A 6 4.39 9.26 15.06
C ARG A 6 5.85 8.80 15.07
N LEU A 7 6.30 8.09 14.03
CA LEU A 7 7.69 7.71 13.87
C LEU A 7 8.62 8.92 13.82
N ASP A 8 8.26 9.98 13.10
CA ASP A 8 9.06 11.20 12.97
C ASP A 8 9.33 11.90 14.30
N ARG A 9 8.44 11.72 15.28
CA ARG A 9 8.58 12.26 16.65
C ARG A 9 9.30 11.31 17.59
N ASP A 10 9.46 10.05 17.20
CA ASP A 10 10.08 9.03 18.02
C ASP A 10 11.60 9.22 18.06
N PRO A 11 12.24 9.25 19.25
CA PRO A 11 13.67 9.49 19.35
C PRO A 11 14.53 8.35 18.77
N ILE A 12 13.99 7.13 18.69
CA ILE A 12 14.71 5.93 18.26
C ILE A 12 14.27 5.51 16.85
N LEU A 13 12.98 5.65 16.54
CA LEU A 13 12.38 5.10 15.33
C LEU A 13 12.21 6.12 14.18
N ARG A 14 12.61 7.38 14.36
CA ARG A 14 12.48 8.46 13.34
C ARG A 14 13.12 8.19 11.98
N ASP A 15 14.06 7.26 11.89
CA ASP A 15 14.73 6.94 10.64
C ASP A 15 13.99 5.85 9.84
N ILE A 16 12.88 5.32 10.37
CA ILE A 16 11.98 4.44 9.64
C ILE A 16 11.10 5.26 8.69
N SER A 17 11.07 4.84 7.43
CA SER A 17 10.20 5.41 6.40
C SER A 17 9.04 4.45 6.11
N VAL A 18 7.84 5.01 6.02
CA VAL A 18 6.60 4.32 5.71
C VAL A 18 6.07 4.86 4.38
N MET A 19 5.74 3.93 3.49
CA MET A 19 5.26 4.23 2.14
C MET A 19 4.02 3.37 1.85
N GLY A 20 3.09 3.95 1.10
CA GLY A 20 1.95 3.23 0.54
C GLY A 20 2.23 2.86 -0.91
N LEU A 21 1.77 1.67 -1.32
CA LEU A 21 1.83 1.22 -2.70
C LEU A 21 0.46 0.71 -3.12
N ASP A 22 -0.09 1.29 -4.19
CA ASP A 22 -1.21 0.75 -4.93
C ASP A 22 -0.69 -0.20 -6.02
N PRO A 23 -0.84 -1.53 -5.84
CA PRO A 23 -0.43 -2.51 -6.83
C PRO A 23 -1.38 -2.59 -8.02
N GLY A 24 -2.50 -1.85 -8.02
CA GLY A 24 -3.60 -2.01 -8.97
C GLY A 24 -4.36 -3.32 -8.77
N GLY A 25 -5.43 -3.48 -9.54
CA GLY A 25 -6.13 -4.75 -9.69
C GLY A 25 -5.25 -5.76 -10.41
N MET A 26 -5.09 -6.92 -9.80
CA MET A 26 -4.27 -8.01 -10.34
C MET A 26 -4.97 -9.37 -10.17
N PRO A 27 -4.85 -10.27 -11.16
CA PRO A 27 -5.32 -11.63 -11.04
C PRO A 27 -4.58 -12.35 -9.92
N SER A 28 -5.26 -12.56 -8.82
CA SER A 28 -4.65 -13.08 -7.59
C SER A 28 -5.64 -13.96 -6.84
N GLY A 29 -5.14 -14.61 -5.79
CA GLY A 29 -5.96 -15.41 -4.89
C GLY A 29 -6.96 -14.60 -4.05
N ILE A 30 -7.03 -13.27 -4.19
CA ILE A 30 -8.03 -12.43 -3.50
C ILE A 30 -9.45 -12.79 -3.97
N MET A 31 -9.62 -13.05 -5.27
CA MET A 31 -10.91 -13.43 -5.86
C MET A 31 -11.25 -14.92 -5.70
N ARG A 32 -10.46 -15.71 -4.95
CA ARG A 32 -10.65 -17.18 -4.90
C ARG A 32 -11.96 -17.64 -4.24
N ARG A 33 -12.61 -16.78 -3.46
CA ARG A 33 -13.87 -17.09 -2.74
C ARG A 33 -15.11 -16.48 -3.40
N THR A 34 -14.97 -15.88 -4.59
CA THR A 34 -16.10 -15.38 -5.37
C THR A 34 -16.76 -16.53 -6.13
N SER A 35 -17.78 -16.23 -6.94
CA SER A 35 -18.43 -17.26 -7.76
C SER A 35 -17.42 -17.96 -8.69
N PHE A 36 -17.71 -19.18 -9.14
CA PHE A 36 -16.85 -19.90 -10.09
C PHE A 36 -16.57 -19.07 -11.36
N LEU A 37 -17.61 -18.38 -11.86
CA LEU A 37 -17.51 -17.50 -13.02
C LEU A 37 -16.50 -16.37 -12.77
N GLU A 38 -16.58 -15.69 -11.64
CA GLU A 38 -15.70 -14.57 -11.32
C GLU A 38 -14.28 -15.03 -10.96
N SER A 39 -14.17 -16.04 -10.10
CA SER A 39 -12.90 -16.54 -9.55
C SER A 39 -12.02 -17.24 -10.57
N THR A 40 -12.65 -17.93 -11.54
CA THR A 40 -11.93 -18.76 -12.52
C THR A 40 -12.00 -18.14 -13.90
N VAL A 41 -13.21 -17.95 -14.46
CA VAL A 41 -13.33 -17.54 -15.88
C VAL A 41 -12.90 -16.09 -16.07
N ILE A 42 -13.47 -15.17 -15.29
CA ILE A 42 -13.15 -13.74 -15.40
C ILE A 42 -11.71 -13.49 -14.95
N ASN A 43 -11.28 -14.08 -13.83
CA ASN A 43 -9.91 -13.93 -13.34
C ASN A 43 -8.86 -14.48 -14.34
N TYR A 44 -9.14 -15.63 -14.98
CA TYR A 44 -8.24 -16.20 -15.99
C TYR A 44 -8.17 -15.34 -17.25
N LEU A 45 -9.32 -14.86 -17.76
CA LEU A 45 -9.37 -13.98 -18.92
C LEU A 45 -8.71 -12.63 -18.63
N ALA A 46 -9.06 -12.03 -17.48
CA ALA A 46 -8.46 -10.78 -17.01
C ALA A 46 -6.96 -10.93 -16.87
N GLY A 47 -6.46 -12.06 -16.37
CA GLY A 47 -5.03 -12.24 -16.13
C GLY A 47 -4.18 -12.63 -17.32
N ASN A 48 -4.67 -13.50 -18.19
CA ASN A 48 -3.85 -13.99 -19.30
C ASN A 48 -4.02 -13.17 -20.57
N ALA A 49 -5.20 -12.61 -20.81
CA ALA A 49 -5.46 -11.85 -22.05
C ALA A 49 -5.42 -10.34 -21.81
N LEU A 50 -6.14 -9.84 -20.80
CA LEU A 50 -6.30 -8.39 -20.63
C LEU A 50 -5.12 -7.76 -19.89
N ALA A 51 -4.67 -8.32 -18.78
CA ALA A 51 -3.65 -7.72 -17.94
C ALA A 51 -2.32 -7.44 -18.67
N PRO A 52 -1.78 -8.33 -19.54
CA PRO A 52 -0.56 -8.02 -20.29
C PRO A 52 -0.75 -6.84 -21.24
N ILE A 53 -1.88 -6.79 -21.96
CA ILE A 53 -2.21 -5.70 -22.91
C ILE A 53 -2.40 -4.39 -22.14
N MET A 54 -3.18 -4.42 -21.06
CA MET A 54 -3.47 -3.24 -20.24
C MET A 54 -2.22 -2.71 -19.54
N THR A 55 -1.36 -3.60 -19.03
CA THR A 55 -0.06 -3.22 -18.43
C THR A 55 0.85 -2.58 -19.46
N TRP A 56 0.83 -3.06 -20.71
CA TRP A 56 1.65 -2.50 -21.77
C TRP A 56 1.15 -1.11 -22.21
N LEU A 57 -0.16 -0.92 -22.36
CA LEU A 57 -0.77 0.36 -22.73
C LEU A 57 -0.73 1.40 -21.60
N TRP A 58 -1.03 0.97 -20.38
CA TRP A 58 -1.16 1.81 -19.18
C TRP A 58 -0.50 1.11 -17.99
N PRO A 59 0.84 1.21 -17.84
CA PRO A 59 1.58 0.50 -16.78
C PRO A 59 1.04 0.75 -15.37
N ASN A 60 0.60 1.98 -15.08
CA ASN A 60 0.03 2.37 -13.79
C ASN A 60 -1.52 2.47 -13.83
N GLY A 61 -2.16 1.83 -14.80
CA GLY A 61 -3.62 1.70 -14.90
C GLY A 61 -4.22 0.75 -13.85
N GLN A 62 -5.53 0.55 -13.92
CA GLN A 62 -6.27 -0.23 -12.91
C GLN A 62 -6.04 -1.74 -12.97
N LEU A 63 -5.86 -2.34 -14.16
CA LEU A 63 -5.60 -3.77 -14.31
C LEU A 63 -4.15 -4.01 -14.72
N ARG A 64 -3.44 -4.81 -13.93
CA ARG A 64 -2.02 -5.08 -14.12
C ARG A 64 -1.71 -6.57 -14.03
N THR A 65 -0.61 -6.97 -14.65
CA THR A 65 -0.04 -8.30 -14.41
C THR A 65 0.53 -8.38 -13.00
N THR A 66 0.38 -9.54 -12.36
CA THR A 66 0.94 -9.81 -11.03
C THR A 66 2.46 -9.61 -11.01
N THR A 67 3.15 -9.97 -12.10
CA THR A 67 4.59 -9.76 -12.25
C THR A 67 4.96 -8.28 -12.19
N LYS A 68 4.24 -7.41 -12.90
CA LYS A 68 4.50 -5.96 -12.85
C LYS A 68 4.30 -5.40 -11.45
N SER A 69 3.18 -5.72 -10.81
CA SER A 69 2.88 -5.22 -9.46
C SER A 69 3.88 -5.75 -8.41
N ALA A 70 4.35 -6.99 -8.54
CA ALA A 70 5.41 -7.53 -7.69
C ALA A 70 6.76 -6.80 -7.92
N SER A 71 7.11 -6.51 -9.17
CA SER A 71 8.30 -5.72 -9.49
C SER A 71 8.23 -4.30 -8.91
N ASP A 72 7.06 -3.64 -8.98
CA ASP A 72 6.86 -2.33 -8.34
C ASP A 72 7.07 -2.40 -6.83
N ALA A 73 6.60 -3.46 -6.17
CA ALA A 73 6.80 -3.65 -4.74
C ALA A 73 8.28 -3.83 -4.37
N LEU A 74 9.02 -4.60 -5.16
CA LEU A 74 10.47 -4.74 -4.97
C LEU A 74 11.19 -3.41 -5.20
N ARG A 75 10.80 -2.66 -6.23
CA ARG A 75 11.34 -1.33 -6.53
C ARG A 75 11.05 -0.33 -5.40
N ALA A 76 9.85 -0.37 -4.83
CA ALA A 76 9.47 0.48 -3.70
C ALA A 76 10.34 0.24 -2.46
N LEU A 77 10.73 -1.02 -2.22
CA LEU A 77 11.49 -1.43 -1.04
C LEU A 77 13.02 -1.32 -1.19
N PHE A 78 13.56 -1.62 -2.39
CA PHE A 78 14.99 -1.84 -2.57
C PHE A 78 15.66 -0.90 -3.55
N GLU A 79 14.91 -0.12 -4.34
CA GLU A 79 15.56 0.80 -5.27
C GLU A 79 15.95 2.10 -4.56
N ASP A 80 17.26 2.23 -4.33
CA ASP A 80 17.84 3.41 -3.73
C ASP A 80 17.54 4.66 -4.55
N ASN A 81 17.15 5.73 -3.85
CA ASN A 81 16.92 7.07 -4.39
C ASN A 81 15.84 7.20 -5.48
N ALA A 82 15.12 6.14 -5.84
CA ALA A 82 14.01 6.21 -6.80
C ALA A 82 12.89 7.17 -6.34
N TRP A 83 12.76 7.35 -5.03
CA TRP A 83 11.69 8.11 -4.39
C TRP A 83 12.20 9.28 -3.53
N GLY A 84 13.50 9.62 -3.68
CA GLY A 84 14.21 10.58 -2.83
C GLY A 84 14.95 9.92 -1.65
N ASN A 85 15.73 10.73 -0.92
CA ASN A 85 16.47 10.28 0.26
C ASN A 85 15.49 10.14 1.44
N HIS A 86 15.28 8.91 1.92
CA HIS A 86 14.32 8.58 2.99
C HIS A 86 12.88 9.01 2.68
N PRO A 87 12.21 8.33 1.72
CA PRO A 87 10.87 8.70 1.27
C PRO A 87 9.82 8.44 2.34
N LYS A 88 9.48 9.49 3.11
CA LYS A 88 8.52 9.44 4.21
C LYS A 88 7.11 9.80 3.73
N ALA A 89 6.13 8.98 4.12
CA ALA A 89 4.71 9.18 3.81
C ALA A 89 4.41 9.36 2.30
N VAL A 90 5.21 8.72 1.45
CA VAL A 90 4.97 8.72 -0.01
C VAL A 90 3.91 7.67 -0.35
N TYR A 91 3.05 7.98 -1.31
CA TYR A 91 2.11 7.02 -1.88
C TYR A 91 2.47 6.77 -3.34
N LEU A 92 2.61 5.50 -3.72
CA LEU A 92 2.93 5.09 -5.07
C LEU A 92 1.73 4.48 -5.75
N ASN A 93 1.46 4.89 -6.99
CA ASN A 93 0.59 4.18 -7.91
C ASN A 93 1.45 3.34 -8.85
N GLY A 94 1.73 2.10 -8.45
CA GLY A 94 2.71 1.27 -9.14
C GLY A 94 4.12 1.87 -9.09
N SER A 95 4.62 2.33 -10.22
CA SER A 95 5.99 2.85 -10.37
C SER A 95 6.10 4.38 -10.31
N GLU A 96 5.02 5.08 -9.95
CA GLU A 96 4.95 6.54 -9.94
C GLU A 96 4.43 7.07 -8.60
N VAL A 97 4.93 8.24 -8.18
CA VAL A 97 4.36 8.95 -7.03
C VAL A 97 2.97 9.42 -7.39
N SER A 98 2.02 9.18 -6.49
CA SER A 98 0.63 9.57 -6.66
C SER A 98 0.10 10.17 -5.36
N ASP A 99 -1.17 10.54 -5.40
CA ASP A 99 -1.84 11.18 -4.30
C ASP A 99 -2.96 10.29 -3.76
N VAL A 100 -3.25 10.43 -2.47
CA VAL A 100 -4.35 9.69 -1.81
C VAL A 100 -5.64 10.50 -1.85
N SER A 101 -6.76 9.85 -1.54
CA SER A 101 -8.06 10.50 -1.47
C SER A 101 -8.08 11.62 -0.41
N ALA A 102 -9.01 12.58 -0.54
CA ALA A 102 -9.16 13.65 0.44
C ALA A 102 -9.47 13.13 1.85
N GLU A 103 -10.27 12.07 1.94
CA GLU A 103 -10.57 11.37 3.20
C GLU A 103 -9.30 10.80 3.85
N ALA A 104 -8.42 10.18 3.07
CA ALA A 104 -7.16 9.63 3.57
C ALA A 104 -6.16 10.71 4.03
N LYS A 105 -6.42 12.00 3.73
CA LYS A 105 -5.62 13.13 4.21
C LYS A 105 -6.23 13.83 5.41
N ASP A 106 -7.46 13.47 5.78
CA ASP A 106 -8.15 14.11 6.89
C ASP A 106 -7.52 13.68 8.22
N LEU A 107 -6.91 14.65 8.91
CA LEU A 107 -6.14 14.39 10.11
C LEU A 107 -7.02 13.88 11.26
N GLU A 108 -8.26 14.34 11.34
CA GLU A 108 -9.22 13.89 12.35
C GLU A 108 -9.55 12.41 12.14
N THR A 109 -9.86 12.04 10.89
CA THR A 109 -10.12 10.66 10.48
C THR A 109 -8.91 9.75 10.72
N GLU A 110 -7.70 10.16 10.32
CA GLU A 110 -6.48 9.37 10.53
C GLU A 110 -6.20 9.15 12.03
N THR A 111 -6.36 10.19 12.86
CA THR A 111 -6.11 10.11 14.31
C THR A 111 -7.15 9.24 15.01
N ALA A 112 -8.43 9.38 14.64
CA ALA A 112 -9.52 8.56 15.17
C ALA A 112 -9.31 7.08 14.81
N LEU A 113 -9.02 6.79 13.55
CA LEU A 113 -8.75 5.44 13.05
C LEU A 113 -7.60 4.76 13.80
N TRP A 114 -6.51 5.49 14.05
CA TRP A 114 -5.37 4.96 14.82
C TRP A 114 -5.77 4.59 16.24
N ARG A 115 -6.37 5.54 16.97
CA ARG A 115 -6.78 5.34 18.37
C ARG A 115 -7.73 4.16 18.51
N GLU A 116 -8.71 4.07 17.62
CA GLU A 116 -9.68 2.98 17.61
C GLU A 116 -9.04 1.64 17.24
N SER A 117 -8.12 1.62 16.26
CA SER A 117 -7.38 0.42 15.88
C SER A 117 -6.50 -0.11 17.01
N VAL A 118 -5.80 0.78 17.72
CA VAL A 118 -5.00 0.43 18.91
C VAL A 118 -5.87 -0.20 19.99
N ALA A 119 -7.05 0.37 20.25
CA ALA A 119 -7.99 -0.15 21.23
C ALA A 119 -8.59 -1.51 20.80
N LEU A 120 -9.00 -1.65 19.54
CA LEU A 120 -9.57 -2.88 18.98
C LEU A 120 -8.56 -4.02 18.95
N ALA A 121 -7.32 -3.73 18.57
CA ALA A 121 -6.21 -4.68 18.58
C ALA A 121 -5.66 -4.95 19.99
N ARG A 122 -6.12 -4.19 21.01
CA ARG A 122 -5.71 -4.30 22.42
C ARG A 122 -4.20 -4.15 22.61
N ILE A 123 -3.59 -3.28 21.83
CA ILE A 123 -2.16 -2.98 21.93
C ILE A 123 -1.91 -2.28 23.26
N VAL A 124 -0.88 -2.73 23.98
CA VAL A 124 -0.40 -2.12 25.22
C VAL A 124 1.05 -1.66 25.08
N ALA A 125 1.53 -0.87 26.05
CA ALA A 125 2.88 -0.30 26.01
C ALA A 125 4.02 -1.34 25.90
N SER A 126 3.80 -2.61 26.29
CA SER A 126 4.80 -3.67 26.15
C SER A 126 4.90 -4.23 24.73
N ASP A 127 3.91 -4.00 23.87
CA ASP A 127 3.83 -4.61 22.53
C ASP A 127 4.63 -3.84 21.48
N THR A 128 4.99 -2.58 21.76
CA THR A 128 5.66 -1.70 20.81
C THR A 128 6.71 -0.83 21.48
N LYS A 129 7.69 -0.40 20.69
CA LYS A 129 8.71 0.59 21.09
C LYS A 129 8.35 2.02 20.69
N LEU A 130 7.31 2.20 19.88
CA LEU A 130 6.84 3.52 19.47
C LEU A 130 6.38 4.30 20.71
N VAL A 131 6.96 5.47 20.96
CA VAL A 131 6.67 6.29 22.14
C VAL A 131 5.25 6.84 22.07
N GLU A 132 4.90 7.52 20.97
CA GLU A 132 3.53 7.99 20.72
C GLU A 132 2.71 6.85 20.09
N TRP A 133 2.48 5.74 20.80
CA TRP A 133 1.72 4.59 20.26
C TRP A 133 0.20 4.69 20.41
N SER A 134 -0.30 5.44 21.40
CA SER A 134 -1.74 5.71 21.61
C SER A 134 -2.08 7.15 21.27
#